data_AF-A0A7Z9SYF4-F1
#
_entry.id   AF-A0A7Z9SYF4-F1
#
_cell.length_a   1.000
_cell.length_b   1.000
_cell.length_c   1.000
_cell.angle_alpha   90.00
_cell.angle_beta   90.00
_cell.angle_gamma   90.00
#
_symmetry.space_group_name_H-M   'P 1'
#
loop_
_entity.id
_entity.type
_entity.pdbx_description
1 polymer ?
#
loop_
_entity_poly.entity_id
_entity_poly.type
_entity_poly.pdbx_seq_one_letter_code
_entity_poly.pdbx_strand_id
1 'polypeptide(L)'
;MKYFWKLVYNIFLFPVVYLLAVILALFNRKVRTGLIGRLRTYSELKKEFPQRNRDRLVYWFHAASHGEFEQVKPILAGLKEIEPDCYCIVSFFSPSGYNNVEDEHIDCKIYLPLDFPWN
;
A
#
# COMPACT_ATOMS: atom_id res chain seq x y z
N MET A 1 19.37 8.59 21.75
CA MET A 1 18.77 9.55 20.77
C MET A 1 17.71 8.92 19.85
N LYS A 2 17.88 7.70 19.33
CA LYS A 2 16.88 7.04 18.45
C LYS A 2 15.45 6.97 19.02
N TYR A 3 15.33 6.61 20.30
CA TYR A 3 14.02 6.49 20.98
C TYR A 3 13.32 7.83 21.13
N PHE A 4 14.07 8.90 21.40
CA PHE A 4 13.53 10.26 21.46
C PHE A 4 12.87 10.65 20.13
N TRP A 5 13.56 10.47 19.01
CA TRP A 5 13.01 10.78 17.69
C TRP A 5 11.80 9.92 17.32
N LYS A 6 11.82 8.63 17.67
CA LYS A 6 10.64 7.77 17.50
C LYS A 6 9.44 8.26 18.30
N LEU A 7 9.65 8.71 19.53
CA LEU A 7 8.58 9.23 20.38
C LEU A 7 8.02 10.53 19.79
N VAL A 8 8.90 11.47 19.39
CA VAL A 8 8.50 12.72 18.74
C VAL A 8 7.70 12.46 17.46
N TYR A 9 8.15 11.52 16.62
CA TYR A 9 7.48 11.17 15.38
C TYR A 9 6.08 10.60 15.62
N ASN A 10 5.97 9.58 16.47
CA ASN A 10 4.71 8.85 16.67
C ASN A 10 3.67 9.62 17.52
N ILE A 11 4.11 10.47 18.44
CA ILE A 11 3.20 11.21 19.33
C ILE A 11 2.81 12.58 18.78
N PHE A 12 3.71 13.25 18.05
CA PHE A 12 3.46 14.62 17.57
C PHE A 12 3.37 14.71 16.06
N LEU A 13 4.43 14.37 15.33
CA LEU A 13 4.49 14.63 13.89
C LEU A 13 3.42 13.85 13.12
N PHE A 14 3.36 12.54 13.30
CA PHE A 14 2.44 11.70 12.55
C PHE A 14 0.96 11.98 12.89
N PRO A 15 0.54 12.08 14.17
CA PRO A 15 -0.84 12.43 14.49
C PRO A 15 -1.28 13.80 13.96
N VAL A 16 -0.39 14.81 13.98
CA VAL A 16 -0.69 16.14 13.41
C VAL A 16 -0.88 16.05 11.90
N VAL A 17 0.02 15.37 11.18
CA VAL A 17 -0.10 15.18 9.73
C VAL A 17 -1.35 14.39 9.38
N TYR A 18 -1.68 13.35 10.14
CA TYR A 18 -2.89 12.56 9.96
C TYR A 18 -4.16 13.41 10.19
N LEU A 19 -4.20 14.22 11.24
CA LEU A 19 -5.33 15.11 11.51
C LEU A 19 -5.53 16.13 10.38
N LEU A 20 -4.44 16.73 9.89
CA LEU A 20 -4.49 17.63 8.74
C LEU A 20 -5.02 16.91 7.49
N ALA A 21 -4.59 15.67 7.24
CA ALA A 21 -5.11 14.86 6.13
C ALA A 21 -6.61 14.54 6.28
N VAL A 22 -7.09 14.27 7.50
CA VAL A 22 -8.52 14.07 7.80
C VAL A 22 -9.32 15.34 7.51
N ILE A 23 -8.83 16.50 7.94
CA ILE A 23 -9.47 17.80 7.65
C ILE A 23 -9.52 18.05 6.14
N LEU A 24 -8.40 17.85 5.44
CA LEU A 24 -8.33 18.01 3.98
C LEU A 24 -9.24 17.01 3.24
N ALA A 25 -9.45 15.81 3.77
CA ALA A 25 -10.36 14.82 3.21
C ALA A 25 -11.84 15.27 3.21
N LEU A 26 -12.22 16.21 4.09
CA LEU A 26 -13.57 16.79 4.06
C LEU A 26 -13.81 17.64 2.80
N PHE A 27 -12.76 18.28 2.29
CA PHE A 27 -12.83 19.21 1.16
C PHE A 27 -12.36 18.59 -0.17
N ASN A 28 -11.51 17.57 -0.13
CA ASN A 28 -10.90 17.00 -1.33
C ASN A 28 -11.22 15.50 -1.47
N ARG A 29 -11.98 15.15 -2.52
CA ARG A 29 -12.36 13.76 -2.82
C ARG A 29 -11.16 12.83 -3.02
N LYS A 30 -10.08 13.30 -3.66
CA LYS A 30 -8.87 12.49 -3.89
C LYS A 30 -8.18 12.15 -2.57
N VAL A 31 -8.04 13.13 -1.68
CA VAL A 31 -7.48 12.91 -0.33
C VAL A 31 -8.37 11.95 0.46
N ARG A 32 -9.69 12.13 0.41
CA ARG A 32 -10.65 11.25 1.08
C ARG A 32 -10.57 9.81 0.61
N THR A 33 -10.58 9.58 -0.70
CA THR A 33 -10.46 8.23 -1.27
C THR A 33 -9.12 7.59 -0.88
N GLY A 34 -8.02 8.35 -0.94
CA GLY A 34 -6.71 7.87 -0.51
C GLY A 34 -6.70 7.48 0.96
N LEU A 35 -7.19 8.33 1.85
CA LEU A 35 -7.19 8.08 3.29
C LEU A 35 -8.05 6.85 3.67
N ILE A 36 -9.28 6.76 3.13
CA ILE A 36 -10.16 5.61 3.36
C ILE A 36 -9.51 4.32 2.82
N GLY A 37 -8.87 4.40 1.65
CA GLY A 37 -8.14 3.27 1.07
C GLY A 37 -7.04 2.75 2.00
N ARG A 38 -6.18 3.64 2.50
CA ARG A 38 -5.09 3.26 3.41
C ARG A 38 -5.56 2.69 4.75
N LEU A 39 -6.70 3.15 5.26
CA LEU A 39 -7.31 2.61 6.48
C LEU A 39 -7.84 1.18 6.27
N ARG A 40 -8.16 0.78 5.02
CA ARG A 40 -8.64 -0.56 4.69
C ARG A 40 -7.51 -1.55 4.40
N THR A 41 -6.31 -1.07 4.05
CA THR A 41 -5.15 -1.88 3.68
C THR A 41 -4.89 -3.05 4.61
N TYR A 42 -4.88 -2.83 5.93
CA TYR A 42 -4.59 -3.91 6.89
C TYR A 42 -5.66 -5.01 6.85
N SER A 43 -6.94 -4.64 6.74
CA SER A 43 -8.04 -5.60 6.61
C SER A 43 -7.97 -6.36 5.29
N GLU A 44 -7.60 -5.68 4.20
CA GLU A 44 -7.43 -6.31 2.88
C GLU A 44 -6.27 -7.29 2.92
N LEU A 45 -5.10 -6.89 3.42
CA LEU A 45 -3.96 -7.77 3.61
C LEU A 45 -4.33 -9.00 4.46
N LYS A 46 -4.99 -8.81 5.61
CA LYS A 46 -5.38 -9.94 6.48
C LYS A 46 -6.35 -10.91 5.80
N LYS A 47 -7.20 -10.41 4.89
CA LYS A 47 -8.14 -11.24 4.12
C LYS A 47 -7.42 -12.00 3.01
N GLU A 48 -6.54 -11.31 2.28
CA GLU A 48 -5.82 -11.85 1.11
C GLU A 48 -4.58 -12.69 1.49
N PHE A 49 -4.09 -12.58 2.73
CA PHE A 49 -3.12 -13.49 3.36
C PHE A 49 -3.78 -14.52 4.30
N PRO A 50 -4.59 -15.47 3.80
CA PRO A 50 -4.94 -16.64 4.60
C PRO A 50 -3.69 -17.51 4.80
N GLN A 51 -3.72 -18.40 5.80
CA GLN A 51 -2.63 -19.32 6.15
C GLN A 51 -2.08 -20.16 4.97
N ARG A 52 -2.81 -20.20 3.85
CA ARG A 52 -2.49 -20.90 2.59
C ARG A 52 -1.31 -20.30 1.80
N ASN A 53 -0.89 -19.07 2.09
CA ASN A 53 0.25 -18.41 1.42
C ASN A 53 1.59 -18.56 2.18
N ARG A 54 1.63 -19.30 3.30
CA ARG A 54 2.85 -19.42 4.11
C ARG A 54 4.04 -20.04 3.38
N ASP A 55 3.77 -20.91 2.40
CA ASP A 55 4.80 -21.64 1.66
C ASP A 55 5.15 -20.96 0.32
N ARG A 56 4.48 -19.86 -0.04
CA ARG A 56 4.73 -19.13 -1.28
C ARG A 56 5.76 -18.02 -1.08
N LEU A 57 6.61 -17.80 -2.08
CA LEU A 57 7.46 -16.62 -2.14
C LEU A 57 6.59 -15.39 -2.37
N VAL A 58 6.77 -14.38 -1.52
CA VAL A 58 5.98 -13.13 -1.56
C VAL A 58 6.87 -12.00 -2.04
N TYR A 59 6.45 -11.34 -3.11
CA TYR A 59 7.10 -10.14 -3.63
C TYR A 59 6.17 -8.94 -3.45
N TRP A 60 6.65 -7.89 -2.80
CA TRP A 60 5.90 -6.67 -2.59
C TRP A 60 6.54 -5.51 -3.35
N PHE A 61 5.82 -5.00 -4.35
CA PHE A 61 6.17 -3.80 -5.10
C PHE A 61 5.37 -2.57 -4.63
N HIS A 62 6.04 -1.43 -4.62
CA HIS A 62 5.38 -0.14 -4.40
C HIS A 62 5.44 0.71 -5.65
N ALA A 63 4.30 1.31 -6.00
CA ALA A 63 4.21 2.34 -7.02
C ALA A 63 3.48 3.57 -6.45
N ALA A 64 4.14 4.71 -6.46
CA ALA A 64 3.52 5.96 -6.00
C ALA A 64 2.43 6.44 -6.97
N SER A 65 2.55 6.09 -8.26
CA SER A 65 1.65 6.53 -9.33
C SER A 65 1.37 5.43 -10.36
N HIS A 66 0.43 5.70 -11.26
CA HIS A 66 0.16 4.84 -12.41
C HIS A 66 1.38 4.75 -13.35
N GLY A 67 2.08 5.86 -13.60
CA GLY A 67 3.27 5.85 -14.46
C GLY A 67 4.43 5.03 -13.90
N GLU A 68 4.61 5.02 -12.58
CA GLU A 68 5.60 4.14 -11.94
C GLU A 68 5.19 2.66 -12.03
N PHE A 69 3.88 2.37 -11.99
CA PHE A 69 3.40 1.01 -12.16
C PHE A 69 3.69 0.46 -13.56
N GLU A 70 3.60 1.28 -14.62
CA GLU A 70 3.97 0.83 -15.97
C GLU A 70 5.42 0.35 -16.06
N GLN A 71 6.32 0.83 -15.19
CA GLN A 71 7.69 0.32 -15.08
C GLN A 71 7.77 -0.99 -14.27
N VAL A 72 6.89 -1.17 -13.27
CA VAL A 72 6.79 -2.39 -12.46
C VAL A 72 6.12 -3.54 -13.23
N LYS A 73 5.18 -3.23 -14.12
CA LYS A 73 4.42 -4.20 -14.92
C LYS A 73 5.28 -5.26 -15.65
N PRO A 74 6.30 -4.89 -16.44
CA PRO A 74 7.15 -5.91 -17.09
C PRO A 74 7.95 -6.76 -16.08
N ILE A 75 8.26 -6.21 -14.91
CA ILE A 75 8.95 -6.95 -13.84
C ILE A 75 8.01 -8.02 -13.25
N LEU A 76 6.74 -7.67 -13.02
CA LEU A 76 5.73 -8.62 -12.54
C LEU A 76 5.48 -9.75 -13.54
N ALA A 77 5.37 -9.41 -14.84
CA ALA A 77 5.20 -10.41 -15.89
C ALA A 77 6.39 -11.38 -15.94
N GLY A 78 7.61 -10.86 -16.03
CA GLY A 78 8.81 -11.71 -16.04
C GLY A 78 8.99 -12.52 -14.75
N LEU A 79 8.60 -11.97 -13.60
CA LEU A 79 8.62 -12.72 -12.33
C LEU A 79 7.64 -13.89 -12.34
N LYS A 80 6.42 -13.69 -12.86
CA LYS A 80 5.42 -14.77 -13.01
C LYS A 80 5.82 -15.82 -14.04
N GLU A 81 6.67 -15.49 -15.01
CA GLU A 81 7.26 -16.48 -15.93
C GLU A 81 8.28 -17.39 -15.24
N ILE A 82 9.13 -16.83 -14.37
CA ILE A 82 10.23 -17.55 -13.72
C ILE A 82 9.75 -18.27 -12.45
N GLU A 83 8.88 -17.64 -11.67
CA GLU A 83 8.31 -18.14 -10.42
C GLU A 83 6.77 -18.07 -10.47
N PRO A 84 6.10 -18.96 -11.21
CA PRO A 84 4.64 -18.87 -11.45
C PRO A 84 3.78 -18.90 -10.18
N ASP A 85 4.27 -19.58 -9.14
CA ASP A 85 3.57 -19.75 -7.86
C ASP A 85 3.80 -18.61 -6.87
N CYS A 86 4.64 -17.61 -7.21
CA CYS A 86 4.88 -16.47 -6.32
C CYS A 86 3.62 -15.63 -6.11
N TYR A 87 3.56 -14.93 -4.97
CA TYR A 87 2.46 -14.05 -4.61
C TYR A 87 2.92 -12.58 -4.69
N CYS A 88 2.35 -11.83 -5.62
CA CYS A 88 2.71 -10.45 -5.92
C CYS A 88 1.72 -9.48 -5.27
N ILE A 89 2.23 -8.71 -4.31
CA ILE A 89 1.52 -7.58 -3.70
C ILE A 89 1.97 -6.30 -4.37
N VAL A 90 1.02 -5.48 -4.81
CA VAL A 90 1.30 -4.13 -5.31
C VAL A 90 0.57 -3.11 -4.47
N SER A 91 1.35 -2.20 -3.89
CA SER A 91 0.83 -1.09 -3.10
C SER A 91 0.89 0.22 -3.86
N PHE A 92 -0.18 1.01 -3.77
CA PHE A 92 -0.29 2.30 -4.41
C PHE A 92 -0.38 3.45 -3.41
N PHE A 93 0.38 4.53 -3.64
CA PHE A 93 0.26 5.75 -2.84
C PHE A 93 -0.96 6.60 -3.26
N SER A 94 -1.19 6.71 -4.58
CA SER A 94 -2.19 7.60 -5.17
C SER A 94 -3.48 6.87 -5.60
N PRO A 95 -4.66 7.50 -5.44
CA PRO A 95 -5.92 6.92 -5.94
C PRO A 95 -5.93 6.67 -7.44
N SER A 96 -5.21 7.46 -8.23
CA SER A 96 -5.09 7.26 -9.67
C SER A 96 -4.34 5.98 -10.01
N GLY A 97 -3.27 5.65 -9.28
CA GLY A 97 -2.58 4.37 -9.45
C GLY A 97 -3.49 3.21 -9.04
N TYR A 98 -4.06 3.28 -7.84
CA TYR A 98 -4.90 2.20 -7.32
C TYR A 98 -6.16 1.92 -8.17
N ASN A 99 -6.87 2.96 -8.59
CA ASN A 99 -8.16 2.81 -9.28
C ASN A 99 -8.02 2.48 -10.77
N ASN A 100 -6.93 2.91 -11.42
CA ASN A 100 -6.79 2.78 -12.88
C ASN A 100 -5.83 1.66 -13.31
N VAL A 101 -5.17 0.98 -12.35
CA VAL A 101 -4.35 -0.19 -12.64
C VAL A 101 -5.16 -1.45 -12.44
N GLU A 102 -5.30 -2.21 -13.51
CA GLU A 102 -5.75 -3.61 -13.50
C GLU A 102 -4.70 -4.42 -14.27
N ASP A 103 -4.16 -5.44 -13.63
CA ASP A 103 -3.14 -6.30 -14.21
C ASP A 103 -3.26 -7.69 -13.60
N GLU A 104 -3.24 -8.72 -14.45
CA GLU A 104 -3.44 -10.11 -14.05
C GLU A 104 -2.30 -10.68 -13.21
N HIS A 105 -1.12 -10.08 -13.26
CA HIS A 105 0.05 -10.51 -12.49
C HIS A 105 0.05 -10.01 -11.05
N ILE A 106 -0.96 -9.22 -10.65
CA ILE A 106 -1.14 -8.72 -9.28
C ILE A 106 -2.10 -9.63 -8.53
N ASP A 107 -1.61 -10.35 -7.53
CA ASP A 107 -2.46 -11.18 -6.66
C ASP A 107 -3.16 -10.34 -5.57
N CYS A 108 -2.49 -9.29 -5.08
CA CYS A 108 -3.02 -8.41 -4.05
C CYS A 108 -2.74 -6.94 -4.38
N LYS A 109 -3.78 -6.17 -4.67
CA LYS A 109 -3.69 -4.72 -4.87
C LYS A 109 -4.18 -4.00 -3.62
N ILE A 110 -3.32 -3.19 -3.02
CA ILE A 110 -3.63 -2.43 -1.80
C ILE A 110 -3.21 -0.97 -1.91
N TYR A 111 -3.75 -0.11 -1.04
CA TYR A 111 -3.13 1.18 -0.78
C TYR A 111 -1.91 1.01 0.13
N LEU A 112 -0.92 1.89 0.02
CA LEU A 112 0.20 1.92 0.96
C LEU A 112 -0.33 2.18 2.39
N PRO A 113 -0.04 1.31 3.38
CA PRO A 113 -0.59 1.45 4.73
C PRO A 113 -0.13 2.75 5.39
N LEU A 114 -0.92 3.22 6.36
CA LEU A 114 -0.52 4.33 7.23
C LEU A 114 0.59 3.89 8.18
N ASP A 115 1.39 4.83 8.65
CA ASP A 115 2.56 4.53 9.50
C ASP A 115 2.18 4.48 11.00
N PHE A 116 1.01 3.92 11.31
CA PHE A 116 0.60 3.71 12.70
C PHE A 116 1.45 2.61 13.34
N PRO A 117 1.82 2.73 14.63
CA PRO A 117 2.70 1.76 15.28
C PRO A 117 2.09 0.36 15.48
N TRP A 118 0.80 0.18 15.16
CA TRP A 118 0.06 -1.08 15.26
C TRP A 118 -0.29 -1.71 13.90
N ASN A 119 0.09 -1.06 12.79
CA ASN A 119 -0.04 -1.65 11.46
C ASN A 119 1.09 -2.66 11.22
#